data_AF-A0A8T5F7U8-F1
#
_entry.id   AF-A0A8T5F7U8-F1
#
_cell.length_a   1.000
_cell.length_b   1.000
_cell.length_c   1.000
_cell.angle_alpha   90.00
_cell.angle_beta   90.00
_cell.angle_gamma   90.00
#
_symmetry.space_group_name_H-M   'P 1'
#
loop_
_entity.id
_entity.type
_entity.pdbx_description
1 polymer ?
#
loop_
_entity_poly.entity_id
_entity_poly.type
_entity_poly.pdbx_seq_one_letter_code
_entity_poly.pdbx_strand_id
1 'polypeptide(L)'
;NFSSKRRASPDDYFDMPHTQKQWELRICDRKTKEPHKIFSETQDSFSLHYLHSSLETFASIAVNLSEPEHHDNKRKCDACNLKSVCEFRL
;
A
#
# COMPACT_ATOMS: atom_id res chain seq x y z
N ASN A 1 -21.37 2.69 -41.60
CA ASN A 1 -21.97 1.81 -40.58
C ASN A 1 -21.78 2.43 -39.20
N PHE A 2 -22.77 3.18 -38.74
CA PHE A 2 -22.82 3.68 -37.35
C PHE A 2 -23.18 2.50 -36.45
N SER A 3 -22.23 2.06 -35.62
CA SER A 3 -22.47 1.00 -34.64
C SER A 3 -23.44 1.52 -33.58
N SER A 4 -24.58 0.83 -33.44
CA SER A 4 -25.60 1.04 -32.43
C SER A 4 -24.97 1.08 -31.03
N LYS A 5 -25.09 2.23 -30.35
CA LYS A 5 -24.70 2.43 -28.95
C LYS A 5 -25.46 1.43 -28.07
N ARG A 6 -24.87 0.27 -27.77
CA ARG A 6 -25.28 -0.51 -26.59
C ARG A 6 -25.01 0.38 -25.38
N ARG A 7 -26.00 0.52 -24.48
CA ARG A 7 -25.74 1.11 -23.17
C ARG A 7 -24.73 0.18 -22.48
N ALA A 8 -23.56 0.71 -22.11
CA ALA A 8 -22.56 -0.03 -21.36
C ALA A 8 -23.22 -0.55 -20.08
N SER A 9 -23.10 -1.84 -19.82
CA SER A 9 -23.47 -2.42 -18.54
C SER A 9 -22.48 -1.91 -17.47
N PRO A 10 -22.87 -1.79 -16.19
CA PRO A 10 -21.96 -1.44 -15.11
C PRO A 10 -20.68 -2.27 -15.09
N ASP A 11 -20.76 -3.53 -15.50
CA ASP A 11 -19.63 -4.46 -15.59
C ASP A 11 -18.66 -4.09 -16.72
N ASP A 12 -19.16 -3.51 -17.82
CA ASP A 12 -18.33 -3.04 -18.96
C ASP A 12 -17.45 -1.83 -18.59
N TYR A 13 -17.74 -1.10 -17.50
CA TYR A 13 -16.91 0.03 -17.07
C TYR A 13 -15.61 -0.42 -16.37
N PHE A 14 -15.62 -1.61 -15.79
CA PHE A 14 -14.45 -2.18 -15.10
C PHE A 14 -13.67 -3.16 -15.98
N ASP A 15 -14.27 -3.60 -17.09
CA ASP A 15 -13.67 -4.49 -18.08
C ASP A 15 -12.90 -3.69 -19.15
N MET A 16 -12.05 -2.78 -18.70
CA MET A 16 -11.11 -2.08 -19.57
C MET A 16 -9.92 -3.02 -19.82
N PRO A 17 -9.70 -3.53 -21.04
CA PRO A 17 -8.62 -4.46 -21.32
C PRO A 17 -7.28 -3.77 -21.13
N HIS A 18 -6.60 -4.11 -20.04
CA HIS A 18 -5.22 -3.71 -19.74
C HIS A 18 -4.31 -4.92 -19.79
N THR A 19 -3.06 -4.70 -20.14
CA THR A 19 -2.00 -5.71 -19.98
C THR A 19 -1.68 -5.97 -18.50
N GLN A 20 -1.91 -4.98 -17.62
CA GLN A 20 -1.57 -5.02 -16.21
C GLN A 20 -2.46 -4.05 -15.41
N LYS A 21 -3.04 -4.52 -14.31
CA LYS A 21 -3.74 -3.68 -13.32
C LYS A 21 -2.74 -3.24 -12.25
N GLN A 22 -2.87 -2.00 -11.78
CA GLN A 22 -2.14 -1.49 -10.63
C GLN A 22 -3.13 -0.94 -9.61
N TRP A 23 -2.73 -0.95 -8.34
CA TRP A 23 -3.47 -0.38 -7.23
C TRP A 23 -2.60 0.66 -6.53
N GLU A 24 -3.26 1.62 -5.89
CA GLU A 24 -2.60 2.60 -5.03
C GLU A 24 -3.45 2.80 -3.77
N LEU A 25 -2.81 2.73 -2.61
CA LEU A 25 -3.42 2.96 -1.30
C LEU A 25 -2.65 4.06 -0.59
N ARG A 26 -3.38 5.13 -0.24
CA ARG A 26 -2.82 6.31 0.44
C ARG A 26 -3.32 6.35 1.88
N ILE A 27 -2.40 6.34 2.83
CA ILE A 27 -2.67 6.64 4.24
C ILE A 27 -2.45 8.14 4.42
N CYS A 28 -3.53 8.89 4.56
CA CYS A 28 -3.50 10.35 4.67
C CYS A 28 -3.71 10.84 6.10
N ASP A 29 -3.10 11.97 6.44
CA ASP A 29 -3.46 12.70 7.64
C ASP A 29 -4.91 13.20 7.55
N ARG A 30 -5.67 13.07 8.65
CA ARG A 30 -7.10 13.40 8.65
C ARG A 30 -7.35 14.90 8.44
N LYS A 31 -6.48 15.77 8.96
CA LYS A 31 -6.63 17.23 8.98
C LYS A 31 -6.09 17.86 7.70
N THR A 32 -4.88 17.51 7.28
CA THR A 32 -4.24 18.10 6.10
C THR A 32 -4.61 17.39 4.80
N LYS A 33 -5.10 16.14 4.87
CA LYS A 33 -5.35 15.25 3.72
C LYS A 33 -4.10 14.85 2.94
N GLU A 34 -2.93 15.31 3.37
CA GLU A 34 -1.65 14.94 2.77
C GLU A 34 -1.32 13.46 3.04
N PRO A 35 -0.78 12.74 2.04
CA PRO A 35 -0.40 11.35 2.22
C PRO A 35 0.84 11.24 3.11
N HIS A 36 0.71 10.51 4.22
CA HIS A 36 1.84 10.16 5.07
C HIS A 36 2.59 8.92 4.54
N LYS A 37 1.84 7.99 3.94
CA LYS A 37 2.39 6.79 3.30
C LYS A 37 1.58 6.40 2.08
N ILE A 38 2.26 6.09 0.99
CA ILE A 38 1.66 5.62 -0.25
C ILE A 38 2.19 4.21 -0.51
N PHE A 39 1.28 3.30 -0.80
CA PHE A 39 1.59 1.98 -1.32
C PHE A 39 1.05 1.93 -2.74
N SER A 40 1.86 1.51 -3.69
CA SER A 40 1.42 1.35 -5.08
C SER A 40 2.10 0.12 -5.65
N GLU A 41 1.33 -0.80 -6.22
CA GLU A 41 1.91 -1.90 -6.96
C GLU A 41 0.95 -2.51 -7.98
N THR A 42 1.47 -3.49 -8.70
CA THR A 42 0.75 -4.37 -9.62
C THR A 42 -0.25 -5.25 -8.87
N GLN A 43 -1.38 -5.54 -9.51
CA GLN A 43 -2.36 -6.50 -9.01
C GLN A 43 -1.93 -7.94 -9.36
N ASP A 44 -0.83 -8.38 -8.76
CA ASP A 44 -0.41 -9.78 -8.76
C ASP A 44 -0.56 -10.41 -7.36
N SER A 45 -0.50 -11.73 -7.27
CA SER A 45 -0.71 -12.45 -6.01
C SER A 45 0.32 -12.11 -4.94
N PHE A 46 1.57 -11.83 -5.32
CA PHE A 46 2.65 -11.50 -4.40
C PHE A 46 2.44 -10.10 -3.82
N SER A 47 2.20 -9.12 -4.69
CA SER A 47 1.95 -7.72 -4.35
C SER A 47 0.70 -7.57 -3.48
N LEU A 48 -0.37 -8.32 -3.76
CA LEU A 48 -1.58 -8.34 -2.95
C LEU A 48 -1.34 -8.95 -1.56
N HIS A 49 -0.56 -10.04 -1.47
CA HIS A 49 -0.19 -10.63 -0.18
C HIS A 49 0.69 -9.67 0.63
N TYR A 50 1.67 -9.02 -0.01
CA TYR A 50 2.51 -8.01 0.64
C TYR A 50 1.67 -6.84 1.18
N LEU A 51 0.70 -6.35 0.40
CA LEU A 51 -0.23 -5.31 0.85
C LEU A 51 -1.02 -5.76 2.09
N HIS A 52 -1.61 -6.96 2.03
CA HIS A 52 -2.38 -7.52 3.16
C HIS A 52 -1.53 -7.58 4.43
N SER A 53 -0.36 -8.23 4.38
CA SER A 53 0.53 -8.38 5.54
C SER A 53 1.02 -7.03 6.07
N SER A 54 1.26 -6.06 5.19
CA SER A 54 1.65 -4.70 5.59
C SER A 54 0.53 -3.95 6.32
N LEU A 55 -0.70 -4.04 5.82
CA LEU A 55 -1.87 -3.40 6.44
C LEU A 55 -2.25 -4.07 7.76
N GLU A 56 -2.19 -5.40 7.82
CA GLU A 56 -2.44 -6.17 9.03
C GLU A 56 -1.44 -5.81 10.13
N THR A 57 -0.15 -5.74 9.79
CA THR A 57 0.91 -5.31 10.72
C THR A 57 0.66 -3.88 11.20
N PHE A 58 0.37 -2.95 10.26
CA PHE A 58 0.08 -1.56 10.61
C PHE A 58 -1.12 -1.43 11.55
N ALA A 59 -2.22 -2.11 11.25
CA ALA A 59 -3.43 -2.08 12.07
C ALA A 59 -3.16 -2.64 13.46
N SER A 60 -2.48 -3.79 13.55
CA SER A 60 -2.13 -4.43 14.83
C SER A 60 -1.29 -3.54 15.73
N ILE A 61 -0.32 -2.81 15.16
CA ILE A 61 0.48 -1.81 15.89
C ILE A 61 -0.41 -0.62 16.31
N ALA A 62 -1.22 -0.09 15.39
CA ALA A 62 -2.06 1.08 15.66
C ALA A 62 -3.11 0.84 16.76
N VAL A 63 -3.57 -0.40 16.93
CA VAL A 63 -4.52 -0.79 17.99
C VAL A 63 -3.84 -1.41 19.22
N ASN A 64 -2.51 -1.32 19.34
CA ASN A 64 -1.72 -1.87 20.44
C ASN A 64 -1.90 -3.38 20.67
N LEU A 65 -2.17 -4.16 19.62
CA LEU A 65 -2.19 -5.63 19.66
C LEU A 65 -0.78 -6.22 19.51
N SER A 66 0.11 -5.50 18.84
CA SER A 66 1.50 -5.90 18.61
C SER A 66 2.42 -4.69 18.77
N GLU A 67 3.59 -4.88 19.37
CA GLU A 67 4.63 -3.85 19.35
C GLU A 67 5.50 -3.99 18.10
N PRO A 68 5.96 -2.89 17.49
CA PRO A 68 6.92 -2.95 16.39
C PRO A 68 8.24 -3.52 16.91
N GLU A 69 8.68 -4.64 16.32
CA GLU A 69 10.00 -5.19 16.62
C GLU A 69 11.11 -4.32 16.02
N HIS A 70 12.10 -4.02 16.85
CA HIS A 70 13.33 -3.41 16.40
C HIS A 70 14.25 -4.49 15.80
N HIS A 71 14.71 -4.30 14.56
CA HIS A 71 15.71 -5.17 13.96
C HIS A 71 17.12 -4.70 14.31
N ASP A 72 17.95 -5.62 14.77
CA ASP A 72 19.31 -5.32 15.20
C ASP A 72 20.32 -5.46 14.04
N ASN A 73 19.99 -4.83 12.91
CA ASN A 73 20.80 -4.91 11.70
C ASN A 73 20.91 -3.54 11.04
N LYS A 74 22.15 -3.06 10.85
CA LYS A 74 22.47 -1.77 10.25
C LYS A 74 21.78 -1.54 8.90
N ARG A 75 21.79 -2.53 7.98
CA ARG A 75 21.17 -2.38 6.64
C ARG A 75 19.65 -2.17 6.72
N LYS A 76 18.99 -2.88 7.65
CA LYS A 76 17.55 -2.72 7.87
C LYS A 76 17.27 -1.40 8.59
N CYS A 77 18.12 -0.99 9.55
CA CYS A 77 18.02 0.30 10.25
C CYS A 77 18.20 1.50 9.33
N ASP A 78 19.08 1.38 8.33
CA ASP A 78 19.31 2.44 7.36
C ASP A 78 18.04 2.82 6.59
N ALA A 79 17.20 1.83 6.31
CA ALA A 79 15.92 1.93 5.60
C ALA A 79 14.74 2.34 6.49
N CYS A 80 14.91 2.39 7.82
CA CYS A 80 13.85 2.79 8.72
C CYS A 80 13.66 4.31 8.77
N ASN A 81 12.42 4.73 9.01
CA ASN A 81 12.07 6.15 9.17
C ASN A 81 12.40 6.68 10.58
N LEU A 82 12.79 5.82 11.53
CA LEU A 82 13.15 6.18 12.91
C LEU A 82 14.64 6.53 13.07
N LYS A 83 15.23 7.18 12.06
CA LYS A 83 16.68 7.40 11.94
C LYS A 83 17.29 8.15 13.12
N SER A 84 16.53 9.00 13.81
CA SER A 84 17.00 9.85 14.90
C SER A 84 17.08 9.16 16.27
N VAL A 85 16.51 7.96 16.42
CA VAL A 85 16.39 7.26 17.71
C VAL A 85 16.91 5.81 17.68
N CYS A 86 17.56 5.39 16.58
CA CYS A 86 18.05 4.03 16.40
C CYS A 86 19.54 3.90 16.78
N GLU A 87 19.82 3.15 17.84
CA GLU A 87 21.18 2.95 18.38
C GLU A 87 22.09 2.11 17.47
N PHE A 88 21.54 1.32 16.55
CA PHE A 88 22.29 0.45 15.64
C PHE A 88 22.84 1.17 14.39
N ARG A 89 22.64 2.50 14.31
CA ARG A 89 23.14 3.33 13.21
C ARG A 89 24.49 4.02 13.53
N LEU A 90 25.32 3.43 14.40
CA LEU A 90 26.71 3.83 14.62
C LEU A 90 27.54 3.74 13.33
#